data_AF-A0A392PTH2-F1
#
_entry.id   AF-A0A392PTH2-F1
#
_cell.length_a   1.000
_cell.length_b   1.000
_cell.length_c   1.000
_cell.angle_alpha   90.00
_cell.angle_beta   90.00
_cell.angle_gamma   90.00
#
_symmetry.space_group_name_H-M   'P 1'
#
loop_
_entity.id
_entity.type
_entity.pdbx_description
1 polymer ?
#
loop_
_entity_poly.entity_id
_entity_poly.type
_entity_poly.pdbx_seq_one_letter_code
_entity_poly.pdbx_strand_id
1 'polypeptide(L)'
;MIASRQILRLVSIFQYLLRLYLIYPLSSEITKANGVMMEKAWAGAAYNLTLYMLASHVLGSTWYLLSIERQDECWKKACTLEYPHCRYHYLDCQSISDPNRNAWLRSSNLSGLCDQNSDFFQFGIFADALTLEITGSKFLNKYYYCLWWGLRNL
;
A
#
# COMPACT_ATOMS: atom_id res chain seq x y z
N MET A 1 3.82 1.45 -16.66
CA MET A 1 3.81 1.14 -15.20
C MET A 1 3.31 2.29 -14.33
N ILE A 2 3.77 3.53 -14.51
CA ILE A 2 3.33 4.71 -13.72
C ILE A 2 1.81 4.95 -13.86
N ALA A 3 1.28 4.90 -15.09
CA ALA A 3 -0.16 5.07 -15.33
C ALA A 3 -1.01 4.03 -14.59
N SER A 4 -0.62 2.76 -14.61
CA SER A 4 -1.34 1.67 -13.91
C SER A 4 -1.41 1.91 -12.40
N ARG A 5 -0.35 2.44 -11.79
CA ARG A 5 -0.27 2.72 -10.34
C ARG A 5 -1.16 3.91 -9.93
N GLN A 6 -1.16 4.98 -10.74
CA GLN A 6 -2.06 6.12 -10.55
C GLN A 6 -3.53 5.71 -10.69
N ILE A 7 -3.84 4.88 -11.68
CA ILE A 7 -5.19 4.32 -11.86
C ILE A 7 -5.60 3.51 -10.65
N LEU A 8 -4.73 2.63 -10.13
CA LEU A 8 -5.03 1.83 -8.93
C LEU A 8 -5.35 2.71 -7.71
N ARG A 9 -4.59 3.79 -7.48
CA ARG A 9 -4.90 4.75 -6.41
C ARG A 9 -6.26 5.40 -6.59
N LEU A 10 -6.52 5.94 -7.79
CA LEU A 10 -7.77 6.63 -8.09
C LEU A 10 -8.97 5.70 -7.97
N VAL A 11 -8.84 4.46 -8.46
CA VAL A 11 -9.86 3.42 -8.35
C VAL A 11 -10.13 3.09 -6.88
N SER A 12 -9.10 2.95 -6.04
CA SER A 12 -9.28 2.70 -4.61
C SER A 12 -10.04 3.83 -3.90
N ILE A 13 -9.72 5.09 -4.20
CA ILE A 13 -10.44 6.26 -3.65
C ILE A 13 -11.89 6.29 -4.17
N PHE A 14 -12.10 6.05 -5.46
CA PHE A 14 -13.43 6.03 -6.05
C PHE A 14 -14.30 4.91 -5.46
N GLN A 15 -13.75 3.71 -5.32
CA GLN A 15 -14.41 2.58 -4.66
C GLN A 15 -14.78 2.91 -3.21
N TYR A 16 -13.94 3.65 -2.50
CA TYR A 16 -14.25 4.12 -1.15
C TYR A 16 -15.44 5.08 -1.11
N LEU A 17 -15.45 6.11 -1.96
CA LEU A 17 -16.56 7.06 -2.03
C LEU A 17 -17.87 6.38 -2.41
N LEU A 18 -17.83 5.43 -3.36
CA LEU A 18 -18.99 4.64 -3.74
C LEU A 18 -19.52 3.79 -2.58
N ARG A 19 -18.63 3.15 -1.81
CA ARG A 19 -19.01 2.37 -0.62
C ARG A 19 -19.66 3.26 0.45
N LEU A 20 -19.11 4.44 0.72
CA LEU A 20 -19.71 5.39 1.65
C LEU A 20 -21.11 5.84 1.21
N TYR A 21 -21.25 6.16 -0.08
CA TYR A 21 -22.53 6.55 -0.66
C TYR A 21 -23.60 5.46 -0.52
N LEU A 22 -23.23 4.18 -0.63
CA LEU A 22 -24.16 3.05 -0.46
C LEU A 22 -24.44 2.71 1.01
N ILE A 23 -23.44 2.84 1.89
CA ILE A 23 -23.57 2.56 3.33
C ILE A 23 -24.52 3.55 4.00
N TYR A 24 -24.50 4.82 3.61
CA TYR A 24 -25.32 5.88 4.20
C TYR A 24 -26.85 5.63 4.12
N PRO A 25 -27.47 5.42 2.94
CA PRO A 25 -28.91 5.19 2.83
C PRO A 25 -29.32 3.86 3.50
N LEU A 26 -28.52 2.81 3.33
CA LEU A 26 -28.76 1.51 3.97
C LEU A 26 -28.83 1.64 5.49
N SER A 27 -27.90 2.40 6.07
CA SER A 27 -27.87 2.65 7.52
C SER A 27 -29.03 3.53 7.98
N SER A 28 -29.50 4.46 7.14
CA SER A 28 -30.71 5.25 7.40
C SER A 28 -31.98 4.41 7.39
N GLU A 29 -32.11 3.44 6.48
CA GLU A 29 -33.26 2.54 6.42
C GLU A 29 -33.29 1.58 7.62
N ILE A 30 -32.17 0.97 7.96
CA ILE A 30 -32.06 0.06 9.11
C ILE A 30 -32.42 0.79 10.42
N THR A 31 -31.95 2.02 10.60
CA THR A 31 -32.24 2.82 11.81
C THR A 31 -33.69 3.31 11.90
N LYS A 32 -34.40 3.43 10.77
CA LYS A 32 -35.84 3.73 10.71
C LYS A 32 -36.71 2.51 10.98
N ALA A 33 -36.29 1.32 10.55
CA ALA A 33 -37.09 0.09 10.70
C ALA A 33 -37.02 -0.52 12.11
N ASN A 34 -35.87 -0.44 12.79
CA ASN A 34 -35.66 -1.08 14.10
C ASN A 34 -35.64 -0.04 15.23
N GLY A 35 -36.78 0.14 15.91
CA GLY A 35 -36.92 1.05 17.03
C GLY A 35 -36.91 0.35 18.38
N VAL A 36 -35.74 0.13 19.01
CA VAL A 36 -35.57 0.04 20.47
C VAL A 36 -34.17 0.54 20.86
N MET A 37 -34.11 1.37 21.91
CA MET A 37 -32.98 2.21 22.31
C MET A 37 -31.64 1.48 22.57
N MET A 38 -31.65 0.15 22.84
CA MET A 38 -30.45 -0.66 23.08
C MET A 38 -29.82 -1.21 21.79
N GLU A 39 -30.64 -1.59 20.80
CA GLU A 39 -30.16 -1.97 19.45
C GLU A 39 -29.47 -0.79 18.75
N LYS A 40 -29.99 0.43 18.93
CA LYS A 40 -29.43 1.64 18.31
C LYS A 40 -28.02 1.97 18.80
N ALA A 41 -27.69 1.73 20.07
CA ALA A 41 -26.36 2.02 20.61
C ALA A 41 -25.28 1.08 20.05
N TRP A 42 -25.54 -0.24 20.07
CA TRP A 42 -24.66 -1.24 19.46
C TRP A 42 -24.55 -1.05 17.94
N ALA A 43 -25.67 -0.76 17.26
CA ALA A 43 -25.67 -0.56 15.82
C ALA A 43 -24.89 0.72 15.43
N GLY A 44 -25.01 1.77 16.23
CA GLY A 44 -24.20 2.98 16.07
C GLY A 44 -22.70 2.72 16.28
N ALA A 45 -22.34 1.93 17.30
CA ALA A 45 -20.96 1.52 17.53
C ALA A 45 -20.41 0.68 16.36
N ALA A 46 -21.18 -0.31 15.88
CA ALA A 46 -20.80 -1.15 14.74
C ALA A 46 -20.67 -0.34 13.43
N TYR A 47 -21.56 0.64 13.22
CA TYR A 47 -21.49 1.57 12.07
C TYR A 47 -20.22 2.41 12.10
N ASN A 48 -19.93 3.06 13.24
CA ASN A 48 -18.72 3.86 13.41
C ASN A 48 -17.47 3.00 13.26
N LEU A 49 -17.46 1.80 13.85
CA LEU A 49 -16.37 0.85 13.70
C LEU A 49 -16.15 0.45 12.23
N THR A 50 -17.23 0.18 11.49
CA THR A 50 -17.16 -0.19 10.07
C THR A 50 -16.59 0.96 9.23
N LEU A 51 -17.02 2.20 9.47
CA LEU A 51 -16.47 3.38 8.81
C LEU A 51 -14.99 3.58 9.12
N TYR A 52 -14.60 3.40 10.39
CA TYR A 52 -13.22 3.51 10.83
C TYR A 52 -12.32 2.43 10.22
N MET A 53 -12.78 1.18 10.16
CA MET A 53 -12.10 0.09 9.46
C MET A 53 -11.97 0.36 7.96
N LEU A 54 -13.01 0.90 7.33
CA LEU A 54 -13.00 1.23 5.90
C LEU A 54 -12.02 2.37 5.60
N ALA A 55 -12.02 3.44 6.40
CA ALA A 55 -11.07 4.55 6.27
C ALA A 55 -9.62 4.05 6.46
N SER A 56 -9.40 3.21 7.47
CA SER A 56 -8.12 2.57 7.75
C SER A 56 -7.62 1.72 6.58
N HIS A 57 -8.52 0.95 5.96
CA HIS A 57 -8.18 0.17 4.77
C HIS A 57 -7.71 1.05 3.61
N VAL A 58 -8.35 2.20 3.37
CA VAL A 58 -7.96 3.13 2.30
C VAL A 58 -6.62 3.79 2.60
N LEU A 59 -6.42 4.29 3.82
CA LEU A 59 -5.15 4.88 4.23
C LEU A 59 -4.01 3.87 4.16
N GLY A 60 -4.20 2.67 4.70
CA GLY A 60 -3.23 1.59 4.65
C GLY A 60 -2.88 1.14 3.23
N SER A 61 -3.88 1.01 2.36
CA SER A 61 -3.67 0.64 0.95
C SER A 61 -2.91 1.73 0.19
N THR A 62 -3.21 3.00 0.47
CA THR A 62 -2.50 4.13 -0.13
C THR A 62 -1.05 4.17 0.35
N TRP A 63 -0.83 3.96 1.65
CA TRP A 63 0.49 3.86 2.24
C TRP A 63 1.32 2.74 1.61
N TYR A 64 0.73 1.55 1.39
CA TYR A 64 1.39 0.43 0.72
C TYR A 64 1.79 0.75 -0.73
N LEU A 65 0.91 1.42 -1.49
CA LEU A 65 1.24 1.81 -2.87
C LEU A 65 2.39 2.83 -2.90
N LEU A 66 2.39 3.79 -1.97
CA LEU A 66 3.44 4.78 -1.85
C LEU A 66 4.77 4.16 -1.36
N SER A 67 4.74 3.14 -0.50
CA SER A 67 5.97 2.45 -0.07
C SER A 67 6.66 1.74 -1.22
N ILE A 68 5.90 1.09 -2.11
CA ILE A 68 6.45 0.50 -3.34
C ILE A 68 7.03 1.57 -4.26
N GLU A 69 6.39 2.74 -4.37
CA GLU A 69 6.92 3.84 -5.19
C GLU A 69 8.23 4.40 -4.63
N ARG A 70 8.34 4.54 -3.31
CA ARG A 70 9.60 4.92 -2.67
C ARG A 70 10.70 3.86 -2.90
N GLN A 71 10.35 2.58 -2.84
CA GLN A 71 11.29 1.50 -3.16
C GLN A 71 11.76 1.54 -4.61
N ASP A 72 10.85 1.77 -5.56
CA ASP A 72 11.17 1.95 -6.98
C ASP A 72 12.05 3.18 -7.24
N GLU A 73 11.80 4.30 -6.56
CA GLU A 73 12.65 5.50 -6.61
C GLU A 73 14.08 5.22 -6.13
N CYS A 74 14.23 4.47 -5.02
CA CYS A 74 15.55 4.06 -4.54
C CYS A 74 16.29 3.20 -5.57
N TRP A 75 15.61 2.19 -6.13
CA TRP A 75 16.21 1.33 -7.16
C TRP A 75 16.61 2.09 -8.41
N LYS A 76 15.79 3.06 -8.85
CA LYS A 76 16.14 3.93 -9.98
C LYS A 76 17.34 4.81 -9.67
N LYS A 77 17.43 5.37 -8.46
CA LYS A 77 18.59 6.15 -8.02
C LYS A 77 19.87 5.31 -8.06
N ALA A 78 19.85 4.10 -7.49
CA ALA A 78 20.99 3.17 -7.54
C ALA A 78 21.35 2.78 -8.98
N CYS A 79 20.35 2.43 -9.80
CA CYS A 79 20.54 2.08 -11.21
C CYS A 79 21.18 3.22 -12.02
N THR A 80 20.85 4.48 -11.73
CA THR A 80 21.44 5.64 -12.41
C THR A 80 22.94 5.74 -12.14
N LEU A 81 23.37 5.43 -10.91
CA LEU A 81 24.78 5.46 -10.53
C LEU A 81 25.59 4.32 -11.16
N GLU A 82 24.94 3.23 -11.51
CA GLU A 82 25.56 2.07 -12.16
C GLU A 82 25.48 2.11 -13.70
N TYR A 83 25.16 3.27 -14.30
CA TYR A 83 25.17 3.42 -15.75
C TYR A 83 26.60 3.23 -16.31
N PRO A 84 26.81 2.45 -17.39
CA PRO A 84 25.81 1.84 -18.29
C PRO A 84 25.42 0.39 -17.96
N HIS A 85 25.90 -0.16 -16.83
CA HIS A 85 25.68 -1.54 -16.42
C HIS A 85 24.24 -1.83 -15.98
N CYS A 86 23.56 -0.84 -15.39
CA CYS A 86 22.13 -0.92 -15.11
C CYS A 86 21.27 -0.26 -16.19
N ARG A 87 20.14 -0.92 -16.53
CA ARG A 87 19.07 -0.37 -17.37
C ARG A 87 17.77 -0.36 -16.59
N TYR A 88 16.97 0.69 -16.69
CA TYR A 88 15.68 0.75 -15.98
C TYR A 88 14.72 -0.39 -16.33
N HIS A 89 14.85 -1.03 -17.51
CA HIS A 89 14.02 -2.18 -17.84
C HIS A 89 14.27 -3.38 -16.92
N TYR A 90 15.46 -3.51 -16.31
CA TYR A 90 15.78 -4.55 -15.32
C TYR A 90 14.92 -4.46 -14.06
N LEU A 91 14.33 -3.30 -13.78
CA LEU A 91 13.43 -3.09 -12.65
C LEU A 91 11.98 -3.53 -12.96
N ASP A 92 11.67 -3.84 -14.23
CA ASP A 92 10.34 -4.30 -14.65
C ASP A 92 10.19 -5.81 -14.44
N CYS A 93 9.01 -6.26 -14.02
CA CYS A 93 8.64 -7.67 -13.94
C CYS A 93 8.77 -8.38 -15.30
N GLN A 94 8.62 -7.66 -16.42
CA GLN A 94 8.80 -8.24 -17.76
C GLN A 94 10.22 -8.75 -18.02
N SER A 95 11.22 -8.24 -17.28
CA SER A 95 12.63 -8.56 -17.47
C SER A 95 13.14 -9.73 -16.63
N ILE A 96 12.27 -10.43 -15.87
CA ILE A 96 12.67 -11.52 -14.95
C ILE A 96 13.47 -12.62 -15.66
N SER A 97 13.13 -12.93 -16.90
CA SER A 97 13.82 -13.95 -17.71
C SER A 97 15.09 -13.44 -18.41
N ASP A 98 15.44 -12.16 -18.30
CA ASP A 98 16.63 -11.58 -18.93
C ASP A 98 17.90 -12.03 -18.18
N PRO A 99 18.84 -12.75 -18.84
CA PRO A 99 20.09 -13.16 -18.21
C PRO A 99 20.95 -11.98 -17.73
N ASN A 100 20.92 -10.85 -18.44
CA ASN A 100 21.73 -9.68 -18.11
C ASN A 100 21.22 -9.00 -16.84
N ARG A 101 19.89 -8.94 -16.65
CA ARG A 101 19.29 -8.50 -15.40
C ARG A 101 19.77 -9.35 -14.24
N ASN A 102 19.75 -10.68 -14.39
CA ASN A 102 20.12 -11.60 -13.32
C ASN A 102 21.61 -11.51 -12.99
N ALA A 103 22.47 -11.33 -13.99
CA ALA A 103 23.89 -11.05 -13.79
C ALA A 103 24.10 -9.74 -13.02
N TRP A 104 23.44 -8.66 -13.46
CA TRP A 104 23.50 -7.35 -12.82
C TRP A 104 23.01 -7.40 -11.36
N LEU A 105 21.86 -8.04 -11.10
CA LEU A 105 21.29 -8.14 -9.76
C LEU A 105 22.24 -8.86 -8.79
N ARG A 106 22.98 -9.88 -9.26
CA ARG A 106 23.98 -10.61 -8.46
C ARG A 106 25.23 -9.77 -8.15
N SER A 107 25.61 -8.86 -9.05
CA SER A 107 26.76 -7.98 -8.84
C SER A 107 26.42 -6.69 -8.10
N SER A 108 25.15 -6.25 -8.16
CA SER A 108 24.69 -5.01 -7.55
C SER A 108 24.52 -5.14 -6.03
N ASN A 109 24.70 -4.04 -5.30
CA ASN A 109 24.39 -3.96 -3.87
C ASN A 109 23.03 -3.30 -3.61
N LEU A 110 22.01 -3.62 -4.42
CA LEU A 110 20.69 -2.98 -4.32
C LEU A 110 20.03 -3.17 -2.97
N SER A 111 20.08 -4.38 -2.41
CA SER A 111 19.44 -4.67 -1.13
C SER A 111 20.08 -3.88 0.00
N GLY A 112 21.41 -3.69 0.00
CA GLY A 112 22.10 -2.89 1.02
C GLY A 112 21.94 -1.39 0.82
N LEU A 113 21.89 -0.91 -0.43
CA LEU A 113 21.67 0.51 -0.74
C LEU A 113 20.24 0.95 -0.45
N CYS A 114 19.26 0.10 -0.74
CA CYS A 114 17.84 0.36 -0.52
C CYS A 114 17.29 -0.32 0.73
N ASP A 115 18.12 -0.41 1.77
CA ASP A 115 17.72 -0.77 3.12
C ASP A 115 17.40 0.48 3.95
N GLN A 116 16.57 0.34 4.99
CA GLN A 116 16.25 1.47 5.86
C GLN A 116 17.45 1.99 6.68
N ASN A 117 18.44 1.14 6.94
CA ASN A 117 19.62 1.50 7.74
C ASN A 117 20.72 2.13 6.88
N SER A 118 20.46 2.27 5.58
CA SER A 118 21.37 2.88 4.63
C SER A 118 21.18 4.39 4.58
N ASP A 119 22.28 5.13 4.67
CA ASP A 119 22.26 6.60 4.45
C ASP A 119 21.99 6.97 2.98
N PHE A 120 21.89 5.99 2.09
CA PHE A 120 21.73 6.20 0.65
C PHE A 120 20.36 6.75 0.25
N PHE A 121 19.28 6.29 0.89
CA PHE A 121 17.91 6.67 0.55
C PHE A 121 17.00 6.71 1.78
N GLN A 122 16.30 7.84 1.96
CA GLN A 122 15.44 8.06 3.11
C GLN A 122 14.01 7.63 2.78
N PHE A 123 13.56 6.53 3.41
CA PHE A 123 12.21 5.99 3.22
C PHE A 123 11.15 6.66 4.10
N GLY A 124 11.55 7.32 5.19
CA GLY A 124 10.63 7.99 6.12
C GLY A 124 9.56 7.04 6.66
N ILE A 125 8.29 7.45 6.60
CA ILE A 125 7.14 6.66 7.10
C ILE A 125 6.94 5.31 6.39
N PHE A 126 7.68 5.03 5.32
CA PHE A 126 7.60 3.80 4.55
C PHE A 126 8.71 2.80 4.89
N ALA A 127 9.64 3.15 5.79
CA ALA A 127 10.74 2.28 6.21
C ALA A 127 10.23 0.93 6.74
N ASP A 128 9.14 0.95 7.52
CA ASP A 128 8.49 -0.25 8.06
C ASP A 128 8.06 -1.26 6.98
N ALA A 129 7.74 -0.80 5.77
CA ALA A 129 7.36 -1.68 4.67
C ALA A 129 8.53 -2.55 4.18
N LEU A 130 9.77 -2.07 4.36
CA LEU A 130 11.00 -2.74 3.94
C LEU A 130 11.50 -3.68 5.05
N THR A 131 11.57 -3.20 6.30
CA THR A 131 12.05 -4.00 7.43
C THR A 131 11.23 -5.24 7.69
N LEU A 132 9.92 -5.11 7.54
CA LEU A 132 8.98 -6.21 7.78
C LEU A 132 8.69 -6.97 6.48
N GLU A 133 9.42 -6.68 5.40
CA GLU A 133 9.28 -7.29 4.08
C GLU A 133 7.83 -7.33 3.57
N ILE A 134 7.06 -6.29 3.90
CA ILE A 134 5.63 -6.22 3.59
C ILE A 134 5.44 -6.28 2.08
N THR A 135 6.28 -5.60 1.30
CA THR A 135 6.20 -5.59 -0.17
C THR A 135 6.39 -6.98 -0.79
N GLY A 136 7.21 -7.85 -0.17
CA GLY A 136 7.46 -9.23 -0.60
C GLY A 136 6.50 -10.29 -0.02
N SER A 137 5.75 -9.96 1.04
CA SER A 137 4.94 -10.93 1.78
C SER A 137 3.68 -11.46 1.04
N LYS A 138 3.02 -12.47 1.61
CA LYS A 138 1.75 -13.01 1.08
C LYS A 138 0.63 -11.98 1.21
N PHE A 139 -0.40 -12.10 0.36
CA PHE A 139 -1.52 -11.14 0.30
C PHE A 139 -2.17 -10.86 1.66
N LEU A 140 -2.46 -11.89 2.47
CA LEU A 140 -3.11 -11.69 3.77
C LEU A 140 -2.21 -10.90 4.75
N ASN A 141 -0.91 -11.17 4.76
CA ASN A 141 0.04 -10.44 5.61
C ASN A 141 0.08 -8.97 5.19
N LYS A 142 0.14 -8.69 3.88
CA LYS A 142 0.03 -7.33 3.33
C LYS A 142 -1.26 -6.65 3.78
N TYR A 143 -2.38 -7.32 3.60
CA TYR A 143 -3.70 -6.79 3.91
C TYR A 143 -3.84 -6.41 5.39
N TYR A 144 -3.58 -7.35 6.30
CA TYR A 144 -3.74 -7.12 7.73
C TYR A 144 -2.74 -6.09 8.27
N TYR A 145 -1.49 -6.13 7.80
CA TYR A 145 -0.50 -5.14 8.21
C TYR A 145 -0.89 -3.74 7.76
N CYS A 146 -1.31 -3.57 6.51
CA CYS A 146 -1.72 -2.25 6.01
C CYS A 146 -2.99 -1.75 6.69
N LEU A 147 -3.97 -2.65 6.95
CA LEU A 147 -5.15 -2.31 7.73
C LEU A 147 -4.78 -1.85 9.14
N TRP A 148 -3.90 -2.58 9.83
CA TRP A 148 -3.41 -2.22 11.15
C TRP A 148 -2.63 -0.89 11.14
N TRP A 149 -1.77 -0.68 10.14
CA TRP A 149 -1.06 0.59 9.96
C TRP A 149 -2.05 1.74 9.78
N GLY A 150 -3.09 1.54 8.96
CA GLY A 150 -4.18 2.50 8.80
C GLY A 150 -4.89 2.80 10.11
N LEU A 151 -5.29 1.76 10.86
CA LEU A 151 -5.94 1.88 12.17
C LEU A 151 -5.07 2.65 13.19
N ARG A 152 -3.75 2.44 13.17
CA ARG A 152 -2.83 3.12 14.08
C ARG A 152 -2.69 4.62 13.81
N ASN A 153 -2.91 5.04 12.56
CA ASN A 153 -2.65 6.41 12.08
C ASN A 153 -3.95 7.23 11.88
N LEU A 154 -5.11 6.68 12.23
CA LEU A 154 -6.43 7.30 12.15
C LEU A 154 -6.95 7.64 13.54
#